data_AF-A0A7C6Y2P1-F1
#
_entry.id   AF-A0A7C6Y2P1-F1
#
_cell.length_a   1.000
_cell.length_b   1.000
_cell.length_c   1.000
_cell.angle_alpha   90.00
_cell.angle_beta   90.00
_cell.angle_gamma   90.00
#
_symmetry.space_group_name_H-M   'P 1'
#
loop_
_entity.id
_entity.type
_entity.pdbx_description
1 polymer ?
#
loop_
_entity_poly.entity_id
_entity_poly.type
_entity_poly.pdbx_seq_one_letter_code
_entity_poly.pdbx_strand_id
1 'polypeptide(L)' 'MTVQQFLDNEKPKKYIITDRMRTPLKEEQLKWLDLSDIEIRTTDILADDTVRIHSDYMPDAC' A
#
# COMPACT_ATOMS: atom_id res chain seq x y z
N MET A 1 0.57 -5.90 10.30
CA MET A 1 0.94 -6.68 9.09
C MET A 1 1.49 -5.69 8.09
N THR A 2 2.64 -5.98 7.50
CA THR A 2 3.32 -5.02 6.62
C THR A 2 2.82 -5.16 5.18
N VAL A 3 3.02 -4.11 4.38
CA VAL A 3 2.64 -4.11 2.97
C VAL A 3 3.33 -5.25 2.23
N GLN A 4 4.62 -5.47 2.50
CA GLN A 4 5.37 -6.57 1.91
C GLN A 4 4.80 -7.93 2.28
N GLN A 5 4.48 -8.18 3.56
CA GLN A 5 3.90 -9.45 4.00
C GLN A 5 2.54 -9.72 3.38
N PHE A 6 1.71 -8.69 3.23
CA PHE A 6 0.40 -8.84 2.59
C PHE A 6 0.52 -9.18 1.11
N LEU A 7 1.42 -8.51 0.39
CA LEU A 7 1.68 -8.79 -1.02
C LEU A 7 2.23 -10.20 -1.23
N ASP A 8 3.06 -10.71 -0.31
CA ASP A 8 3.62 -12.06 -0.38
C ASP A 8 2.57 -13.14 -0.05
N ASN A 9 1.70 -12.89 0.93
CA ASN A 9 0.64 -13.83 1.34
C ASN A 9 -0.53 -13.89 0.34
N GLU A 10 -1.12 -12.74 0.01
CA GLU A 10 -2.36 -12.68 -0.78
C GLU A 10 -2.10 -12.68 -2.29
N LYS A 11 -0.90 -12.25 -2.72
CA LYS A 11 -0.49 -12.15 -4.14
C LYS A 11 -1.58 -11.55 -5.04
N PRO A 12 -2.14 -10.36 -4.69
CA PRO A 12 -3.22 -9.77 -5.45
C PRO A 12 -2.77 -9.43 -6.88
N LYS A 13 -3.62 -9.73 -7.88
CA LYS A 13 -3.32 -9.45 -9.30
C LYS A 13 -3.24 -7.95 -9.61
N LYS A 14 -4.06 -7.15 -8.90
CA LYS A 14 -4.09 -5.69 -9.00
C LYS A 14 -4.19 -5.11 -7.60
N TYR A 15 -3.30 -4.19 -7.26
CA TYR A 15 -3.34 -3.50 -5.99
C TYR A 15 -2.96 -2.03 -6.13
N ILE A 16 -3.46 -1.21 -5.21
CA ILE A 16 -3.13 0.21 -5.09
C ILE A 16 -2.74 0.45 -3.64
N ILE A 17 -1.52 0.90 -3.40
CA ILE A 17 -1.07 1.28 -2.05
C ILE A 17 -1.38 2.76 -1.88
N THR A 18 -2.07 3.09 -0.80
CA THR A 18 -2.44 4.46 -0.44
C THR A 18 -1.79 4.84 0.88
N ASP A 19 -1.30 6.07 0.97
CA ASP A 19 -0.72 6.61 2.20
C ASP A 19 -1.82 6.89 3.25
N ARG A 20 -1.40 7.37 4.43
CA ARG A 20 -2.31 7.73 5.53
C ARG A 20 -3.41 8.70 5.10
N MET A 21 -3.15 9.61 4.16
CA MET A 21 -4.11 10.56 3.58
C MET A 21 -5.02 9.97 2.49
N ARG A 22 -4.97 8.65 2.24
CA ARG A 22 -5.69 7.95 1.16
C ARG A 22 -5.25 8.39 -0.24
N THR A 23 -4.04 8.93 -0.39
CA THR A 23 -3.48 9.28 -1.70
C THR A 23 -2.76 8.04 -2.24
N PRO A 24 -3.02 7.64 -3.50
CA PRO A 24 -2.29 6.55 -4.13
C PRO A 24 -0.81 6.91 -4.26
N LEU A 25 0.05 6.02 -3.76
CA LEU A 25 1.49 6.13 -3.93
C LEU A 25 1.84 5.86 -5.39
N LYS A 26 2.69 6.72 -5.96
CA LYS A 26 3.20 6.53 -7.32
C LYS A 26 4.24 5.42 -7.34
N GLU A 27 4.36 4.73 -8.47
CA GLU A 27 5.40 3.69 -8.67
C GLU A 27 6.81 4.21 -8.36
N GLU A 28 7.10 5.47 -8.68
CA GLU A 28 8.38 6.11 -8.36
C GLU A 28 8.61 6.17 -6.85
N GLN A 29 7.59 6.50 -6.05
CA GLN A 29 7.72 6.54 -4.59
C GLN A 29 7.92 5.14 -4.02
N LEU A 30 7.20 4.15 -4.54
CA LEU A 30 7.29 2.75 -4.09
C LEU A 30 8.69 2.16 -4.29
N LYS A 31 9.47 2.62 -5.28
CA LYS A 31 10.86 2.17 -5.49
C LYS A 31 11.82 2.60 -4.38
N TRP A 32 11.55 3.74 -3.75
CA TRP A 32 12.39 4.30 -2.69
C TRP A 32 11.87 3.94 -1.30
N LEU A 33 10.69 3.35 -1.21
CA LEU A 33 10.04 3.00 0.04
C LEU A 33 10.32 1.56 0.44
N ASP A 34 10.67 1.38 1.71
CA ASP A 34 10.77 0.06 2.29
C ASP A 34 9.38 -0.44 2.72
N LEU A 35 8.77 -1.28 1.87
CA LEU A 35 7.44 -1.84 2.12
C LEU A 35 7.39 -2.81 3.31
N SER A 36 8.56 -3.23 3.80
CA SER A 36 8.71 -4.13 4.96
C SER A 36 8.52 -3.37 6.27
N ASP A 37 8.79 -2.07 6.28
CA ASP A 37 8.58 -1.19 7.44
C ASP A 37 7.17 -0.56 7.45
N ILE A 38 6.51 -0.51 6.29
CA ILE A 38 5.18 0.09 6.16
C ILE A 38 4.10 -0.87 6.65
N GLU A 39 3.41 -0.49 7.71
CA GLU A 39 2.24 -1.21 8.22
C GLU A 39 0.95 -0.90 7.44
N ILE A 40 0.14 -1.93 7.28
CA ILE A 40 -1.22 -1.83 6.74
C ILE A 40 -2.18 -1.48 7.87
N ARG A 41 -2.98 -0.44 7.66
CA ARG A 41 -4.09 -0.07 8.54
C ARG A 41 -5.37 -0.77 8.12
N THR A 42 -5.65 -0.79 6.83
CA THR A 42 -6.90 -1.32 6.28
C THR A 42 -6.71 -1.77 4.84
N THR A 43 -7.48 -2.75 4.42
CA THR A 43 -7.54 -3.19 3.01
C THR A 43 -8.99 -3.17 2.55
N ASP A 44 -9.21 -2.67 1.34
CA ASP A 44 -10.52 -2.61 0.69
C ASP A 44 -10.42 -3.30 -0.67
N ILE A 45 -11.49 -3.98 -1.07
CA ILE A 45 -11.59 -4.59 -2.41
C ILE A 45 -12.53 -3.71 -3.23
N LEU A 46 -12.03 -3.18 -4.33
CA LEU A 46 -12.81 -2.36 -5.26
C LEU A 46 -13.66 -3.24 -6.20
N ALA A 47 -14.64 -2.62 -6.85
CA ALA A 47 -15.55 -3.30 -7.77
C ALA A 47 -14.87 -3.99 -8.98
N ASP A 48 -13.63 -3.59 -9.32
CA ASP A 48 -12.78 -4.22 -10.35
C ASP A 48 -11.83 -5.29 -9.77
N ASP A 49 -12.13 -5.84 -8.59
CA ASP A 49 -11.28 -6.82 -7.89
C ASP A 49 -9.89 -6.26 -7.48
N THR A 50 -9.72 -4.93 -7.56
CA THR A 50 -8.47 -4.26 -7.21
C THR A 50 -8.38 -4.08 -5.70
N VAL A 51 -7.30 -4.58 -5.10
CA VAL A 51 -7.06 -4.46 -3.66
C VAL A 51 -6.44 -3.09 -3.35
N ARG A 52 -7.20 -2.24 -2.67
CA ARG A 52 -6.69 -0.98 -2.12
C ARG A 52 -6.11 -1.24 -0.75
N ILE A 53 -4.80 -1.07 -0.62
CA ILE A 53 -4.06 -1.21 0.63
C ILE A 53 -3.89 0.19 1.21
N HIS A 54 -4.50 0.44 2.36
CA HIS A 54 -4.31 1.68 3.13
C HIS A 54 -3.22 1.45 4.16
N SER A 55 -2.07 2.08 3.94
CA SER A 55 -0.93 2.01 4.85
C SER A 55 -0.87 3.18 5.83
N ASP A 56 -0.08 3.03 6.89
CA ASP A 56 0.26 4.12 7.81
C ASP A 56 1.38 5.02 7.27
N TYR A 57 1.91 4.71 6.08
CA TYR A 57 2.93 5.50 5.43
C TYR A 57 2.49 6.96 5.34
N MET A 58 3.36 7.87 5.78
CA MET A 58 3.15 9.29 5.71
C MET A 58 4.35 9.86 4.96
N PRO A 59 4.17 10.43 3.75
CA PRO A 59 5.27 11.08 3.07
C PRO A 59 5.74 12.24 3.95
N ASP A 60 7.00 12.19 4.37
CA ASP A 60 7.64 13.28 5.10
C ASP A 60 7.47 14.56 4.28
N ALA A 61 6.64 15.47 4.80
CA ALA A 61 6.47 16.80 4.25
C ALA A 61 7.71 17.60 4.60
N CYS A 62 8.74 17.52 3.78
CA CYS A 62 9.90 18.39 3.84
C CYS A 62 10.05 19.11 2.50
#